data_AF-A0A7C1YJV9-F1
#
_entry.id   AF-A0A7C1YJV9-F1
#
_cell.length_a   1.000
_cell.length_b   1.000
_cell.length_c   1.000
_cell.angle_alpha   90.00
_cell.angle_beta   90.00
_cell.angle_gamma   90.00
#
_symmetry.space_group_name_H-M   'P 1'
#
loop_
_entity.id
_entity.type
_entity.pdbx_description
1 polymer ?
#
loop_
_entity_poly.entity_id
_entity_poly.type
_entity_poly.pdbx_seq_one_letter_code
_entity_poly.pdbx_strand_id
1 'polypeptide(L)'
;MRSPFNLNSIEAYQKWREYKLAAYPLKLDEIFINIKQAEQASKNEIEQIKKSCNRFNMAFYRFSQQAENDKRCVHRLAESVELHHLDNNLCADAD
;
A
#
# COMPACT_ATOMS: atom_id res chain seq x y z
N MET A 1 27.73 -1.52 -22.36
CA MET A 1 26.81 -0.72 -21.51
C MET A 1 26.66 -1.38 -20.15
N ARG A 2 26.99 -0.67 -19.07
CA ARG A 2 26.68 -1.09 -17.68
C ARG A 2 25.24 -0.71 -17.38
N SER A 3 24.31 -1.63 -17.62
CA SER A 3 22.88 -1.48 -17.33
C SER A 3 22.47 -2.65 -16.43
N PRO A 4 21.64 -2.44 -15.39
CA PRO A 4 21.15 -3.52 -14.53
C PRO A 4 20.22 -4.49 -15.28
N PHE A 5 19.71 -4.09 -16.45
CA PHE A 5 18.86 -4.92 -17.30
C PHE A 5 19.66 -5.75 -18.32
N ASN A 6 20.97 -5.54 -18.40
CA ASN A 6 21.84 -6.37 -19.24
C ASN A 6 22.21 -7.65 -18.46
N LEU A 7 21.77 -8.81 -18.95
CA LEU A 7 22.02 -10.12 -18.33
C LEU A 7 23.51 -10.44 -18.12
N ASN A 8 24.38 -9.87 -18.95
CA ASN A 8 25.83 -10.07 -18.84
C ASN A 8 26.49 -9.13 -17.80
N SER A 9 25.73 -8.21 -17.19
CA SER A 9 26.25 -7.21 -16.25
C SER A 9 25.81 -7.49 -14.81
N ILE A 10 26.34 -8.57 -14.24
CA ILE A 10 26.00 -9.03 -12.87
C ILE A 10 26.23 -7.94 -11.83
N GLU A 11 27.35 -7.21 -11.91
CA GLU A 11 27.68 -6.14 -10.95
C GLU A 11 26.64 -5.00 -10.98
N ALA A 12 26.18 -4.61 -12.18
CA ALA A 12 25.17 -3.56 -12.33
C ALA A 12 23.83 -4.00 -11.76
N TYR A 13 23.45 -5.28 -11.97
CA TYR A 13 22.25 -5.87 -11.39
C TYR A 13 22.32 -5.92 -9.86
N GLN A 14 23.44 -6.37 -9.28
CA GLN A 14 23.61 -6.48 -7.82
C GLN A 14 23.48 -5.11 -7.14
N LYS A 15 24.16 -4.08 -7.66
CA LYS A 15 24.05 -2.71 -7.15
C LYS A 15 22.62 -2.17 -7.23
N TRP A 16 21.94 -2.39 -8.36
CA TRP A 16 20.54 -2.00 -8.52
C TRP A 16 19.62 -2.74 -7.56
N ARG A 17 19.82 -4.05 -7.36
CA ARG A 17 19.03 -4.87 -6.44
C ARG A 17 19.20 -4.40 -5.00
N GLU A 18 20.43 -4.16 -4.56
CA GLU A 18 20.73 -3.64 -3.22
C GLU A 18 20.08 -2.28 -3.00
N TYR A 19 20.22 -1.37 -3.95
CA TYR A 19 19.56 -0.07 -3.91
C TYR A 19 18.03 -0.19 -3.81
N LYS A 20 17.43 -1.06 -4.63
CA LYS A 20 15.98 -1.29 -4.61
C LYS A 20 15.53 -1.87 -3.28
N LEU A 21 16.19 -2.91 -2.77
CA LEU A 21 15.83 -3.56 -1.51
C LEU A 21 16.00 -2.63 -0.31
N ALA A 22 17.05 -1.81 -0.28
CA ALA A 22 17.28 -0.83 0.79
C ALA A 22 16.18 0.24 0.88
N ALA A 23 15.43 0.47 -0.20
CA ALA A 23 14.32 1.42 -0.23
C ALA A 23 13.04 0.90 0.46
N TYR A 24 12.94 -0.40 0.77
CA TYR A 24 11.77 -1.01 1.40
C TYR A 24 12.05 -1.33 2.88
N PRO A 25 11.20 -0.86 3.81
CA PRO A 25 11.31 -1.19 5.21
C PRO A 25 11.21 -2.71 5.45
N LEU A 26 11.97 -3.24 6.42
CA LEU A 26 11.92 -4.66 6.78
C LEU A 26 10.86 -4.96 7.86
N LYS A 27 10.32 -3.93 8.51
CA LYS A 27 9.33 -4.07 9.57
C LYS A 27 7.97 -3.56 9.10
N LEU A 28 6.95 -4.38 9.32
CA LEU A 28 5.58 -4.04 8.95
C LEU A 28 5.08 -2.76 9.64
N ASP A 29 5.45 -2.54 10.90
CA ASP A 29 5.04 -1.33 11.64
C ASP A 29 5.58 -0.03 11.04
N GLU A 30 6.61 -0.10 10.19
CA GLU A 30 7.14 1.07 9.47
C GLU A 30 6.35 1.37 8.17
N ILE A 31 5.43 0.48 7.78
CA ILE A 31 4.64 0.57 6.54
C ILE A 31 3.14 0.76 6.85
N PHE A 32 2.69 0.37 8.05
CA PHE A 32 1.29 0.53 8.45
C PHE A 32 0.92 1.99 8.70
N ILE A 33 -0.16 2.41 8.05
CA ILE A 33 -0.80 3.70 8.26
C ILE A 33 -1.92 3.52 9.28
N ASN A 34 -1.87 4.29 10.37
CA ASN A 34 -2.93 4.30 11.37
C ASN A 34 -4.02 5.27 10.92
N ILE A 35 -5.20 4.73 10.62
CA ILE A 35 -6.39 5.50 10.34
C ILE A 35 -7.25 5.50 11.60
N LYS A 36 -7.66 6.68 12.05
CA LYS A 36 -8.51 6.77 13.25
C LYS A 36 -9.90 6.20 12.98
N GLN A 37 -10.58 6.76 11.99
CA GLN A 37 -11.94 6.39 11.62
C GLN A 37 -12.13 6.51 10.10
N ALA A 38 -12.69 5.48 9.47
CA ALA A 38 -12.90 5.46 8.02
C ALA A 38 -13.87 6.56 7.53
N GLU A 39 -14.91 6.87 8.30
CA GLU A 39 -15.90 7.90 7.91
C GLU A 39 -15.31 9.32 7.87
N GLN A 40 -14.20 9.54 8.57
CA GLN A 40 -13.59 10.85 8.79
C GLN A 40 -12.07 10.78 8.60
N ALA A 41 -11.62 10.00 7.61
CA ALA A 41 -10.20 9.94 7.28
C ALA A 41 -9.72 11.36 6.92
N SER A 42 -8.76 11.84 7.70
CA SER A 42 -8.18 13.17 7.53
C SER A 42 -7.36 13.25 6.24
N LYS A 43 -7.21 14.47 5.71
CA LYS A 43 -6.36 14.71 4.53
C LYS A 43 -4.94 14.17 4.71
N ASN A 44 -4.40 14.26 5.92
CA ASN A 44 -3.07 13.74 6.22
C ASN A 44 -3.01 12.20 6.15
N GLU A 45 -4.02 11.50 6.65
CA GLU A 45 -4.12 10.03 6.54
C GLU A 45 -4.22 9.60 5.07
N ILE A 46 -5.03 10.29 4.26
CA ILE A 46 -5.16 10.03 2.82
C ILE A 46 -3.85 10.31 2.07
N GLU A 47 -3.14 11.39 2.41
CA GLU A 47 -1.83 11.66 1.84
C GLU A 47 -0.80 10.58 2.19
N GLN A 48 -0.85 10.01 3.40
CA GLN A 48 0.02 8.89 3.77
C GLN A 48 -0.26 7.65 2.92
N ILE A 49 -1.54 7.34 2.65
CA ILE A 49 -1.92 6.25 1.73
C ILE A 49 -1.33 6.51 0.33
N LYS A 50 -1.53 7.71 -0.21
CA LYS A 50 -1.02 8.07 -1.55
C LYS A 50 0.51 8.02 -1.61
N LYS A 51 1.21 8.51 -0.58
CA LYS A 51 2.68 8.42 -0.49
C LYS A 51 3.16 6.98 -0.44
N SER A 52 2.46 6.12 0.30
CA SER A 52 2.76 4.69 0.40
C SER A 52 2.57 4.00 -0.96
N CYS A 53 1.43 4.22 -1.63
CA CYS A 53 1.17 3.70 -2.97
C CYS A 53 2.21 4.18 -4.00
N ASN A 54 2.60 5.45 -4.00
CA ASN A 54 3.63 5.96 -4.91
C ASN A 54 5.01 5.33 -4.68
N ARG A 55 5.33 4.94 -3.45
CA ARG A 55 6.62 4.36 -3.10
C ARG A 55 6.67 2.84 -3.26
N PHE A 56 5.57 2.17 -2.90
CA PHE A 56 5.52 0.72 -2.73
C PHE A 56 4.52 0.02 -3.66
N ASN A 57 3.77 0.76 -4.48
CA ASN A 57 2.63 0.29 -5.30
C ASN A 57 1.46 -0.28 -4.48
N MET A 58 1.48 -0.10 -3.16
CA MET A 58 0.45 -0.57 -2.23
C MET A 58 0.50 0.26 -0.95
N ALA A 59 -0.55 0.17 -0.13
CA ALA A 59 -0.58 0.74 1.20
C ALA A 59 -1.17 -0.27 2.19
N PHE A 60 -0.51 -0.44 3.33
CA PHE A 60 -1.07 -1.17 4.47
C PHE A 60 -1.64 -0.16 5.46
N TYR A 61 -2.86 -0.39 5.91
CA TYR A 61 -3.51 0.46 6.90
C TYR A 61 -4.21 -0.38 7.97
N ARG A 62 -4.44 0.25 9.13
CA ARG A 62 -5.25 -0.31 10.21
C ARG A 62 -6.15 0.76 10.79
N PHE A 63 -7.35 0.35 11.20
CA PHE A 63 -8.26 1.22 11.93
C PHE A 63 -7.99 1.12 13.43
N SER A 64 -7.83 2.26 14.10
CA SER A 64 -7.49 2.30 15.53
C SER A 64 -8.70 2.48 16.46
N GLN A 65 -9.84 2.96 15.95
CA GLN A 65 -11.04 3.24 16.76
C GLN A 65 -12.33 2.64 16.19
N GLN A 66 -12.25 1.64 15.31
CA GLN A 66 -13.42 0.99 14.72
C GLN A 66 -13.56 -0.46 15.19
N ALA A 67 -14.80 -0.93 15.27
CA ALA A 67 -15.10 -2.31 15.58
C ALA A 67 -14.50 -3.24 14.52
N GLU A 68 -13.88 -4.34 14.98
CA GLU A 68 -13.36 -5.38 14.11
C GLU A 68 -14.53 -5.97 13.27
N ASN A 69 -14.35 -6.05 11.95
CA ASN A 69 -15.24 -6.67 10.96
C ASN A 69 -16.36 -5.84 10.30
N ASP A 70 -16.40 -4.51 10.41
CA ASP A 70 -17.33 -3.73 9.58
C ASP A 70 -16.75 -3.44 8.18
N LYS A 71 -17.13 -4.26 7.18
CA LYS A 71 -16.73 -4.08 5.78
C LYS A 71 -17.08 -2.68 5.24
N ARG A 72 -18.14 -2.03 5.75
CA ARG A 72 -18.52 -0.66 5.37
C ARG A 72 -17.41 0.34 5.64
N CYS A 73 -16.55 0.10 6.62
CA CYS A 73 -15.39 0.94 6.90
C CYS A 73 -14.38 0.90 5.75
N VAL A 74 -14.19 -0.26 5.12
CA VAL A 74 -13.32 -0.40 3.95
C VAL A 74 -13.90 0.36 2.76
N HIS A 75 -15.19 0.20 2.48
CA HIS A 75 -15.85 0.92 1.38
C HIS A 75 -15.79 2.44 1.56
N ARG A 76 -16.08 2.96 2.75
CA ARG A 76 -16.03 4.42 2.99
C ARG A 76 -14.61 4.99 2.87
N LEU A 77 -13.61 4.25 3.34
CA LEU A 77 -12.23 4.65 3.12
C LEU A 77 -11.91 4.64 1.61
N ALA A 78 -12.34 3.61 0.89
CA ALA A 78 -12.15 3.50 -0.56
C ALA A 78 -12.79 4.69 -1.31
N GLU A 79 -14.01 5.10 -0.94
CA GLU A 79 -14.67 6.29 -1.49
C GLU A 79 -13.86 7.57 -1.27
N SER A 80 -13.23 7.74 -0.11
CA SER A 80 -12.38 8.92 0.17
C SER A 80 -11.14 9.03 -0.73
N VAL A 81 -10.78 7.93 -1.41
CA VAL A 81 -9.70 7.84 -2.39
C VAL A 81 -10.20 7.54 -3.80
N GLU A 82 -11.50 7.73 -4.06
CA GLU A 82 -12.17 7.56 -5.36
C GLU A 82 -12.14 6.12 -5.91
N LEU A 83 -11.96 5.12 -5.04
CA LEU A 83 -12.03 3.71 -5.37
C LEU A 83 -13.47 3.22 -5.18
N HIS A 84 -14.26 3.27 -6.25
CA HIS A 84 -15.69 2.91 -6.23
C HIS A 84 -16.00 1.51 -6.77
N HIS A 85 -15.08 0.91 -7.52
CA HIS A 85 -15.30 -0.39 -8.15
C HIS A 85 -14.49 -1.48 -7.44
N LEU A 86 -15.20 -2.53 -7.02
CA LEU A 86 -14.59 -3.72 -6.44
C LEU A 86 -14.55 -4.81 -7.49
N ASP A 87 -13.36 -5.35 -7.73
CA ASP A 87 -13.19 -6.58 -8.48
C ASP A 87 -13.59 -7.76 -7.58
N ASN A 88 -14.79 -8.29 -7.82
CA ASN A 88 -15.26 -9.47 -7.11
C ASN A 88 -14.50 -10.71 -7.59
N ASN A 89 -13.70 -11.28 -6.69
CA ASN A 89 -13.12 -12.60 -6.92
C ASN A 89 -14.22 -13.66 -6.93
N LEU A 90 -14.21 -14.56 -7.91
CA LEU A 90 -15.21 -15.61 -8.16
C LEU A 90 -15.57 -16.51 -6.95
N CYS A 91 -14.71 -16.57 -5.93
CA CYS A 91 -14.89 -17.39 -4.73
C CYS A 91 -14.83 -16.59 -3.42
N ALA A 92 -14.82 -15.27 -3.49
CA ALA A 92 -14.98 -14.44 -2.31
C ALA A 92 -16.47 -14.30 -1.96
N ASP A 93 -16.78 -14.13 -0.68
CA ASP A 93 -18.11 -13.67 -0.28
C ASP A 93 -18.45 -12.40 -1.05
N ALA A 94 -19.64 -12.34 -1.63
CA ALA A 94 -20.08 -11.15 -2.34
C ALA A 94 -20.20 -9.98 -1.35
N ASP A 95 -19.64 -8.83 -1.74
CA ASP A 95 -19.80 -7.53 -1.09
C ASP A 95 -20.86 -6.68 -1.81
#